data_AF-A0A0F2RL50-F1
#
_entry.id   AF-A0A0F2RL50-F1
#
_cell.length_a   1.000
_cell.length_b   1.000
_cell.length_c   1.000
_cell.angle_alpha   90.00
_cell.angle_beta   90.00
_cell.angle_gamma   90.00
#
_symmetry.space_group_name_H-M   'P 1'
#
loop_
_entity.id
_entity.type
_entity.pdbx_description
1 polymer ?
#
loop_
_entity_poly.entity_id
_entity_poly.type
_entity_poly.pdbx_seq_one_letter_code
_entity_poly.pdbx_strand_id
1 'polypeptide(L)'
;ARAVAEARLPMGTAEALRLGLVDAPVADDAAILAGAQALVPDAARALREKAARRAADETAKPLAAYRAEELERMRLNFFGFDPSYHVARYNFVRKVPKSRTPLHLAVHG
;
A
#
# COMPACT_ATOMS: atom_id res chain seq x y z
N ALA A 1 -6.66 7.39 4.18
CA ALA A 1 -6.17 6.76 2.94
C ALA A 1 -5.57 7.78 1.95
N ARG A 2 -6.33 8.79 1.50
CA ARG A 2 -5.87 9.78 0.50
C ARG A 2 -4.56 10.50 0.85
N ALA A 3 -4.40 10.94 2.09
CA ALA A 3 -3.19 11.60 2.58
C ALA A 3 -1.91 10.75 2.42
N VAL A 4 -2.02 9.41 2.53
CA VAL A 4 -0.89 8.49 2.39
C VAL A 4 -0.55 8.27 0.91
N ALA A 5 -1.58 8.03 0.09
CA ALA A 5 -1.40 7.77 -1.34
C ALA A 5 -0.93 9.02 -2.13
N GLU A 6 -1.24 10.22 -1.65
CA GLU A 6 -0.95 11.48 -2.36
C GLU A 6 0.32 12.20 -1.89
N ALA A 7 0.79 11.95 -0.66
CA ALA A 7 1.91 12.71 -0.08
C ALA A 7 3.22 12.58 -0.87
N ARG A 8 3.47 11.43 -1.53
CA ARG A 8 4.70 11.15 -2.29
C ARG A 8 6.00 11.40 -1.49
N LEU A 9 5.92 11.26 -0.17
CA LEU A 9 7.04 11.39 0.76
C LEU A 9 7.30 10.04 1.45
N PRO A 10 8.55 9.75 1.83
CA PRO A 10 8.83 8.58 2.67
C PRO A 10 8.10 8.73 4.01
N MET A 11 7.48 7.64 4.46
CA MET A 11 6.82 7.53 5.75
C MET A 11 7.66 6.67 6.69
N GLY A 12 7.86 7.15 7.92
CA GLY A 12 8.55 6.39 8.97
C GLY A 12 7.61 5.47 9.75
N THR A 13 8.16 4.50 10.48
CA THR A 13 7.39 3.52 11.26
C THR A 13 6.50 4.16 12.32
N ALA A 14 6.97 5.20 13.01
CA ALA A 14 6.18 5.93 14.00
C ALA A 14 4.94 6.61 13.38
N GLU A 15 5.08 7.13 12.17
CA GLU A 15 3.97 7.72 11.42
C GLU A 15 2.98 6.63 10.95
N ALA A 16 3.49 5.50 10.45
CA ALA A 16 2.66 4.37 10.04
C ALA A 16 1.81 3.80 11.19
N LEU A 17 2.38 3.68 12.40
CA LEU A 17 1.66 3.26 13.61
C LEU A 17 0.54 4.26 13.97
N ARG A 18 0.85 5.55 13.98
CA ARG A 18 -0.13 6.61 14.29
C ARG A 18 -1.29 6.63 13.29
N LEU A 19 -1.03 6.27 12.03
CA LEU A 19 -2.04 6.18 10.97
C LEU A 19 -2.79 4.84 10.94
N GLY A 20 -2.41 3.87 11.79
CA GLY A 20 -3.00 2.53 11.79
C GLY A 20 -2.71 1.73 10.51
N LEU A 21 -1.62 2.05 9.81
CA LEU A 21 -1.18 1.31 8.62
C LEU A 21 -0.45 0.01 8.98
N VAL A 22 0.14 -0.02 10.17
CA VAL A 22 0.81 -1.19 10.75
C VAL A 22 0.43 -1.29 12.23
N ASP A 23 0.40 -2.51 12.75
CA ASP A 23 0.00 -2.76 14.14
C ASP A 23 1.18 -2.65 15.13
N ALA A 24 2.38 -3.08 14.72
CA ALA A 24 3.56 -3.06 15.58
C ALA A 24 4.86 -3.02 14.75
N PRO A 25 5.93 -2.37 15.26
CA PRO A 25 7.28 -2.50 14.70
C PRO A 25 7.87 -3.86 15.12
N VAL A 26 8.74 -4.41 14.27
CA VAL A 26 9.52 -5.63 14.60
C VAL A 26 11.00 -5.28 14.54
N ALA A 27 11.77 -5.76 15.53
CA ALA A 27 13.17 -5.39 15.71
C ALA A 27 14.12 -6.08 14.72
N ASP A 28 13.92 -7.38 14.49
CA ASP A 28 14.72 -8.20 13.58
C ASP A 28 13.92 -9.42 13.07
N ASP A 29 14.51 -10.16 12.15
CA ASP A 29 13.89 -11.34 11.53
C ASP A 29 13.59 -12.46 12.56
N ALA A 30 14.40 -12.59 13.60
CA ALA A 30 14.19 -13.59 14.64
C ALA A 30 12.93 -13.27 15.48
N ALA A 31 12.71 -11.98 15.75
CA ALA A 31 11.52 -11.49 16.44
C ALA A 31 10.23 -11.66 15.61
N ILE A 32 10.31 -11.75 14.27
CA ILE A 32 9.13 -12.00 13.42
C ILE A 32 8.53 -13.37 13.72
N LEU A 33 9.35 -14.43 13.69
CA LEU A 33 8.85 -15.80 13.84
C LEU A 33 8.31 -16.06 15.25
N ALA A 34 9.03 -15.60 16.27
CA ALA A 34 8.60 -15.70 17.66
C ALA A 34 7.34 -14.86 17.93
N GLY A 35 7.28 -13.63 17.41
CA GLY A 35 6.13 -12.74 17.53
C GLY A 35 4.88 -13.29 16.84
N ALA A 36 5.01 -13.86 15.64
CA ALA A 36 3.89 -14.40 14.88
C ALA A 36 3.13 -15.50 15.63
N GLN A 37 3.84 -16.37 16.35
CA GLN A 37 3.22 -17.43 17.16
C GLN A 37 2.53 -16.87 18.40
N ALA A 38 3.10 -15.85 19.02
CA ALA A 38 2.53 -15.20 20.20
C ALA A 38 1.29 -14.34 19.88
N LEU A 39 1.18 -13.79 18.66
CA LEU A 39 0.09 -12.91 18.25
C LEU A 39 -1.28 -13.60 18.14
N VAL A 40 -1.31 -14.93 17.99
CA VAL A 40 -2.56 -15.69 17.81
C VAL A 40 -2.60 -16.90 18.75
N PRO A 41 -2.76 -16.68 20.06
CA PRO A 41 -2.76 -17.76 21.04
C PRO A 41 -3.91 -18.76 20.85
N ASP A 42 -5.04 -18.32 20.27
CA ASP A 42 -6.14 -19.19 19.83
C ASP A 42 -6.40 -19.02 18.32
N ALA A 43 -5.60 -19.73 17.54
CA ALA A 43 -5.71 -19.73 16.08
C ALA A 43 -7.08 -20.21 15.58
N ALA A 44 -7.69 -21.18 16.26
CA ALA A 44 -8.97 -21.73 15.84
C ALA A 44 -10.08 -20.68 15.93
N ARG A 45 -10.14 -19.93 17.03
CA ARG A 45 -11.07 -18.81 17.17
C ARG A 45 -10.79 -17.70 16.16
N ALA A 46 -9.54 -17.28 16.03
CA ALA A 46 -9.16 -16.22 15.10
C ALA A 46 -9.53 -16.55 13.63
N LEU A 47 -9.38 -17.81 13.23
CA LEU A 47 -9.77 -18.29 11.89
C LEU A 47 -11.29 -18.25 11.68
N ARG A 48 -12.09 -18.66 12.69
CA ARG A 48 -13.56 -18.57 12.61
C ARG A 48 -14.02 -17.12 12.48
N GLU A 49 -13.49 -16.23 13.30
CA GLU A 49 -13.82 -14.81 13.24
C GLU A 49 -13.39 -14.17 11.90
N LYS A 50 -12.20 -14.51 11.38
CA LYS A 50 -11.74 -14.07 10.07
C LYS A 50 -12.66 -14.57 8.94
N ALA A 51 -13.11 -15.82 9.00
CA ALA A 51 -14.03 -16.38 8.02
C ALA A 51 -15.40 -15.68 8.06
N ALA A 52 -15.94 -15.43 9.25
CA ALA A 52 -17.20 -14.72 9.42
C ALA A 52 -17.13 -13.28 8.89
N ARG A 53 -16.06 -12.54 9.23
CA ARG A 53 -15.82 -11.18 8.68
C ARG A 53 -15.73 -11.21 7.17
N ARG A 54 -14.94 -12.13 6.61
CA ARG A 54 -14.80 -12.27 5.15
C ARG A 54 -16.14 -12.59 4.47
N ALA A 55 -16.96 -13.46 5.05
CA ALA A 55 -18.29 -13.76 4.49
C ALA A 55 -19.21 -12.54 4.48
N ALA A 56 -19.19 -11.73 5.54
CA ALA A 56 -19.92 -10.47 5.60
C ALA A 56 -19.40 -9.46 4.55
N ASP A 57 -18.08 -9.31 4.44
CA ASP A 57 -17.44 -8.41 3.48
C ASP A 57 -17.73 -8.82 2.03
N GLU A 58 -17.61 -10.11 1.70
CA GLU A 58 -17.88 -10.62 0.34
C GLU A 58 -19.37 -10.50 -0.02
N THR A 59 -20.26 -10.53 0.97
CA THR A 59 -21.70 -10.24 0.78
C THR A 59 -21.94 -8.76 0.50
N ALA A 60 -21.22 -7.86 1.18
CA ALA A 60 -21.34 -6.42 0.99
C ALA A 60 -20.72 -5.97 -0.34
N LYS A 61 -19.51 -6.43 -0.65
CA LYS A 61 -18.85 -6.24 -1.94
C LYS A 61 -17.76 -7.31 -2.11
N PRO A 62 -17.88 -8.20 -3.12
CA PRO A 62 -16.88 -9.23 -3.36
C PRO A 62 -15.50 -8.64 -3.64
N LEU A 63 -14.44 -9.32 -3.19
CA LEU A 63 -13.05 -8.89 -3.47
C LEU A 63 -12.77 -8.80 -4.98
N ALA A 64 -13.44 -9.65 -5.77
CA ALA A 64 -13.38 -9.62 -7.23
C ALA A 64 -13.90 -8.30 -7.84
N ALA A 65 -14.90 -7.67 -7.23
CA ALA A 65 -15.43 -6.39 -7.69
C ALA A 65 -14.41 -5.25 -7.47
N TYR A 66 -13.79 -5.21 -6.28
CA TYR A 66 -12.67 -4.28 -6.01
C TYR A 66 -11.54 -4.47 -7.02
N ARG A 67 -11.16 -5.73 -7.29
CA ARG A 67 -10.13 -6.06 -8.28
C ARG A 67 -10.50 -5.56 -9.68
N ALA A 68 -11.74 -5.77 -10.13
CA ALA A 68 -12.18 -5.33 -11.45
C ALA A 68 -12.10 -3.80 -11.60
N GLU A 69 -12.57 -3.06 -10.59
CA GLU A 69 -12.49 -1.59 -10.56
C GLU A 69 -11.03 -1.09 -10.57
N GLU A 70 -10.15 -1.72 -9.80
CA GLU A 70 -8.72 -1.39 -9.79
C GLU A 70 -8.06 -1.67 -11.13
N LEU A 71 -8.34 -2.82 -11.75
CA LEU A 71 -7.77 -3.19 -13.04
C LEU A 71 -8.28 -2.30 -14.18
N GLU A 72 -9.52 -1.84 -14.16
CA GLU A 72 -10.00 -0.89 -15.17
C GLU A 72 -9.25 0.44 -15.07
N ARG A 73 -9.00 0.94 -13.85
CA ARG A 73 -8.14 2.12 -13.66
C ARG A 73 -6.71 1.88 -14.12
N MET A 74 -6.14 0.71 -13.84
CA MET A 74 -4.82 0.36 -14.33
C MET A 74 -4.78 0.29 -15.86
N ARG A 75 -5.82 -0.27 -16.50
CA ARG A 75 -5.92 -0.35 -17.96
C ARG A 75 -5.80 1.02 -18.61
N LEU A 76 -6.42 2.05 -18.03
CA LEU A 76 -6.27 3.44 -18.50
C LEU A 76 -4.84 3.96 -18.32
N ASN A 77 -4.18 3.66 -17.20
CA ASN A 77 -2.78 4.05 -16.99
C ASN A 77 -1.81 3.39 -17.98
N PHE A 78 -2.09 2.16 -18.42
CA PHE A 78 -1.23 1.39 -19.33
C PHE A 78 -1.53 1.61 -20.81
N PHE A 79 -2.80 1.70 -21.18
CA PHE A 79 -3.26 1.69 -22.57
C PHE A 79 -4.08 2.93 -22.96
N GLY A 80 -4.33 3.83 -22.02
CA GLY A 80 -4.99 5.10 -22.29
C GLY A 80 -4.10 6.05 -23.09
N PHE A 81 -4.69 7.16 -23.49
CA PHE A 81 -3.99 8.20 -24.27
C PHE A 81 -2.94 8.94 -23.45
N ASP A 82 -3.11 9.04 -22.12
CA ASP A 82 -2.15 9.69 -21.24
C ASP A 82 -0.86 8.85 -21.09
N PRO A 83 0.30 9.31 -21.60
CA PRO A 83 1.55 8.55 -21.55
C PRO A 83 2.28 8.68 -20.20
N SER A 84 1.69 9.36 -19.20
CA SER A 84 2.35 9.72 -17.93
C SER A 84 3.04 8.53 -17.23
N TYR A 85 2.39 7.36 -17.20
CA TYR A 85 2.97 6.14 -16.63
C TYR A 85 4.24 5.71 -17.39
N HIS A 86 4.17 5.62 -18.72
CA HIS A 86 5.29 5.16 -19.56
C HIS A 86 6.48 6.12 -19.51
N VAL A 87 6.22 7.43 -19.49
CA VAL A 87 7.25 8.46 -19.33
C VAL A 87 7.92 8.36 -17.95
N ALA A 88 7.13 8.21 -16.88
CA ALA A 88 7.66 8.02 -15.53
C ALA A 88 8.52 6.75 -15.42
N ARG A 89 8.03 5.64 -15.97
CA ARG A 89 8.77 4.36 -16.03
C ARG A 89 10.09 4.50 -16.79
N TYR A 90 10.07 5.12 -17.97
CA TYR A 90 11.29 5.34 -18.76
C TYR A 90 12.33 6.14 -17.96
N ASN A 91 11.92 7.27 -17.37
CA ASN A 91 12.80 8.13 -16.59
C ASN A 91 13.41 7.40 -15.38
N PHE A 92 12.60 6.58 -14.69
CA PHE A 92 13.06 5.76 -13.57
C PHE A 92 14.09 4.72 -14.01
N VAL A 93 13.77 3.92 -15.03
CA VAL A 93 14.63 2.82 -15.51
C VAL A 93 15.94 3.34 -16.08
N ARG A 94 15.90 4.44 -16.85
CA ARG A 94 17.08 5.04 -17.47
C ARG A 94 17.82 6.01 -16.56
N LYS A 95 17.37 6.18 -15.30
CA LYS A 95 17.94 7.13 -14.32
C LYS A 95 18.11 8.54 -14.92
N VAL A 96 17.13 8.99 -15.70
CA VAL A 96 17.19 10.28 -16.39
C VAL A 96 17.31 11.40 -15.35
N PRO A 97 18.35 12.25 -15.42
CA PRO A 97 18.53 13.34 -14.47
C PRO A 97 17.36 14.33 -14.58
N LYS A 98 16.87 14.80 -13.44
CA LYS A 98 15.85 15.86 -13.41
C LYS A 98 16.54 17.18 -13.73
N SER A 99 16.00 17.93 -14.70
CA SER A 99 16.52 19.24 -15.10
C SER A 99 16.28 20.34 -14.05
N ARG A 100 15.40 20.09 -13.06
CA ARG A 100 15.15 20.94 -11.87
C ARG A 100 14.69 20.08 -10.70
N THR A 101 14.90 20.54 -9.47
CA THR A 101 14.30 19.93 -8.27
C THR A 101 12.76 19.99 -8.39
N PRO A 102 12.05 18.85 -8.35
CA PRO A 102 10.58 18.85 -8.38
C PRO A 102 9.99 19.66 -7.23
N LEU A 103 8.89 20.38 -7.47
CA LEU A 103 8.24 21.26 -6.49
C LEU A 103 7.85 20.55 -5.17
N HIS A 104 7.57 19.25 -5.21
CA HIS A 104 7.26 18.46 -4.00
C HIS A 104 8.48 18.16 -3.12
N LEU A 105 9.69 18.55 -3.55
CA LEU A 105 10.94 18.47 -2.80
C LEU A 105 11.60 19.85 -2.59
N ALA A 106 11.11 20.89 -3.29
CA ALA A 106 11.63 22.24 -3.15
C ALA A 106 11.02 22.90 -1.90
N VAL A 107 11.74 22.82 -0.78
CA VAL A 107 11.33 23.43 0.50
C VAL A 107 11.57 24.96 0.52
N HIS A 108 12.27 25.50 -0.49
CA HIS A 108 12.56 26.92 -0.63
C HIS A 108 11.81 27.49 -1.83
N GLY A 109 10.67 28.12 -1.56
CA GLY A 109 10.07 29.15 -2.38
C GLY A 109 10.33 30.51 -1.74
#